data_AF-A0A2P4Z2U4-F1
#
_entry.id   AF-A0A2P4Z2U4-F1
#
_cell.length_a   1.000
_cell.length_b   1.000
_cell.length_c   1.000
_cell.angle_alpha   90.00
_cell.angle_beta   90.00
_cell.angle_gamma   90.00
#
_symmetry.space_group_name_H-M   'P 1'
#
loop_
_entity.id
_entity.type
_entity.pdbx_description
1 polymer ?
#
loop_
_entity_poly.entity_id
_entity_poly.type
_entity_poly.pdbx_seq_one_letter_code
_entity_poly.pdbx_strand_id
1 'polypeptide(L)'
;MDNSLYLILENICENSAPGTAIGILDKFRYYFEDPESAQEFFERISRDHLEKFSLLVPIKNLDINSDTTFWGVINKYSRVDENNSENRIFKYIDPLFSIKIVIQPSTLEVVDIEKIEVPSKSRLSSFRKELENLFLDTQLLNFVKSNHINLEGKEESCFEKFDFKDFKVPLRRTVVYDSELIPEISQGKKETLIIVRSSANLKYCSNKTGSWHSEWKFEFPENSLQKELIWIGRIYIHSYNSESGNSHLVYKYENIIINIVSDQYSFNELIKDPSKFASRSSKLISEKERLIQSKLNDFVSNFKNVYIKKLRRILPINPIKFDWGGQYNSLQDTLNESILTNTNFES
;
A
#
# COMPACT_ATOMS: atom_id res chain seq x y z
N MET A 1 30.69 -2.48 -16.85
CA MET A 1 29.35 -1.88 -16.95
C MET A 1 29.30 -0.61 -16.11
N ASP A 2 28.70 0.46 -16.63
CA ASP A 2 28.72 1.78 -16.01
C ASP A 2 27.75 1.83 -14.80
N ASN A 3 28.24 2.15 -13.60
CA ASN A 3 27.45 2.24 -12.36
C ASN A 3 26.23 3.20 -12.51
N SER A 4 26.28 4.09 -13.51
CA SER A 4 25.21 5.02 -13.87
C SER A 4 23.91 4.31 -14.27
N LEU A 5 23.96 3.21 -15.03
CA LEU A 5 22.76 2.50 -15.51
C LEU A 5 22.01 1.84 -14.35
N TYR A 6 22.74 1.19 -13.44
CA TYR A 6 22.17 0.57 -12.24
C TYR A 6 21.45 1.60 -11.36
N LEU A 7 22.08 2.76 -11.12
CA LEU A 7 21.49 3.85 -10.34
C LEU A 7 20.24 4.44 -11.00
N ILE A 8 20.25 4.60 -12.34
CA ILE A 8 19.08 5.09 -13.08
C ILE A 8 17.91 4.12 -12.95
N LEU A 9 18.16 2.81 -13.12
CA LEU A 9 17.12 1.79 -13.04
C LEU A 9 16.56 1.65 -11.61
N GLU A 10 17.42 1.72 -10.60
CA GLU A 10 17.00 1.72 -9.21
C GLU A 10 16.05 2.89 -8.91
N ASN A 11 16.39 4.09 -9.37
CA ASN A 11 15.55 5.28 -9.22
C ASN A 11 14.22 5.15 -9.99
N ILE A 12 14.24 4.58 -11.20
CA ILE A 12 13.02 4.31 -11.99
C ILE A 12 12.11 3.33 -11.24
N CYS A 13 12.66 2.23 -10.72
CA CYS A 13 11.90 1.23 -9.99
C CYS A 13 11.32 1.80 -8.69
N GLU A 14 12.14 2.50 -7.91
CA GLU A 14 11.70 3.10 -6.66
C GLU A 14 10.49 4.04 -6.87
N ASN A 15 10.46 4.77 -7.98
CA ASN A 15 9.40 5.73 -8.28
C ASN A 15 8.27 5.17 -9.17
N SER A 16 8.36 3.90 -9.54
CA SER A 16 7.34 3.23 -10.34
C SER A 16 6.04 3.01 -9.57
N ALA A 17 4.93 2.89 -10.28
CA ALA A 17 3.66 2.55 -9.68
C ALA A 17 3.67 1.10 -9.12
N PRO A 18 2.78 0.79 -8.17
CA PRO A 18 2.66 -0.55 -7.61
C PRO A 18 2.40 -1.57 -8.72
N GLY A 19 3.20 -2.63 -8.76
CA GLY A 19 3.10 -3.69 -9.76
C GLY A 19 3.65 -3.35 -11.16
N THR A 20 4.13 -2.13 -11.42
CA THR A 20 4.64 -1.77 -12.77
C THR A 20 6.15 -1.90 -12.93
N ALA A 21 6.92 -1.92 -11.83
CA ALA A 21 8.38 -1.96 -11.88
C ALA A 21 8.90 -3.19 -12.65
N ILE A 22 8.31 -4.37 -12.43
CA ILE A 22 8.72 -5.61 -13.10
C ILE A 22 8.59 -5.51 -14.62
N GLY A 23 7.47 -4.98 -15.12
CA GLY A 23 7.27 -4.78 -16.56
C GLY A 23 8.17 -3.69 -17.16
N ILE A 24 8.72 -2.79 -16.33
CA ILE A 24 9.74 -1.84 -16.76
C ILE A 24 11.09 -2.54 -16.86
N LEU A 25 11.49 -3.30 -15.84
CA LEU A 25 12.77 -4.01 -15.78
C LEU A 25 12.96 -5.01 -16.90
N ASP A 26 11.89 -5.73 -17.27
CA ASP A 26 11.94 -6.69 -18.37
C ASP A 26 12.38 -6.03 -19.70
N LYS A 27 12.02 -4.76 -19.93
CA LYS A 27 12.45 -3.99 -21.12
C LYS A 27 13.92 -3.63 -21.09
N PHE A 28 14.54 -3.60 -19.93
CA PHE A 28 15.95 -3.24 -19.76
C PHE A 28 16.89 -4.45 -19.75
N ARG A 29 16.36 -5.68 -19.70
CA ARG A 29 17.15 -6.91 -19.59
C ARG A 29 18.21 -7.06 -20.69
N TYR A 30 17.90 -6.62 -21.90
CA TYR A 30 18.79 -6.69 -23.07
C TYR A 30 19.97 -5.70 -23.04
N TYR A 31 19.97 -4.71 -22.14
CA TYR A 31 21.04 -3.71 -22.06
C TYR A 31 22.19 -4.14 -21.14
N PHE A 32 22.08 -5.29 -20.47
CA PHE A 32 23.11 -5.81 -19.60
C PHE A 32 24.01 -6.79 -20.36
N GLU A 33 25.33 -6.55 -20.32
CA GLU A 33 26.35 -7.43 -20.91
C GLU A 33 26.51 -8.74 -20.14
N ASP A 34 26.31 -8.71 -18.81
CA ASP A 34 26.34 -9.88 -17.93
C ASP A 34 24.92 -10.22 -17.42
N PRO A 35 24.32 -11.31 -17.93
CA PRO A 35 22.98 -11.74 -17.52
C PRO A 35 22.87 -12.11 -16.04
N GLU A 36 23.94 -12.58 -15.40
CA GLU A 36 23.89 -13.03 -14.01
C GLU A 36 23.83 -11.84 -13.05
N SER A 37 24.73 -10.88 -13.23
CA SER A 37 24.71 -9.61 -12.48
C SER A 37 23.41 -8.82 -12.71
N ALA A 38 22.86 -8.87 -13.94
CA ALA A 38 21.57 -8.25 -14.25
C ALA A 38 20.42 -8.91 -13.48
N GLN A 39 20.40 -10.25 -13.42
CA GLN A 39 19.37 -10.99 -12.71
C GLN A 39 19.41 -10.69 -11.22
N GLU A 40 20.59 -10.71 -10.59
CA GLU A 40 20.74 -10.40 -9.17
C GLU A 40 20.23 -8.99 -8.84
N PHE A 41 20.60 -8.01 -9.67
CA PHE A 41 20.11 -6.65 -9.53
C PHE A 41 18.58 -6.56 -9.67
N PHE A 42 18.01 -7.23 -10.66
CA PHE A 42 16.56 -7.25 -10.88
C PHE A 42 15.80 -7.89 -9.73
N GLU A 43 16.32 -8.98 -9.16
CA GLU A 43 15.70 -9.60 -7.99
C GLU A 43 15.72 -8.64 -6.79
N ARG A 44 16.86 -7.99 -6.52
CA ARG A 44 17.01 -7.04 -5.41
C ARG A 44 16.03 -5.86 -5.52
N ILE A 45 16.02 -5.16 -6.66
CA ILE A 45 15.18 -3.99 -6.82
C ILE A 45 13.70 -4.34 -6.94
N SER A 46 13.36 -5.51 -7.51
CA SER A 46 11.99 -6.00 -7.54
C SER A 46 11.53 -6.29 -6.12
N ARG A 47 12.34 -6.97 -5.31
CA ARG A 47 12.07 -7.19 -3.88
C ARG A 47 11.79 -5.89 -3.15
N ASP A 48 12.68 -4.90 -3.28
CA ASP A 48 12.54 -3.60 -2.62
C ASP A 48 11.24 -2.91 -3.03
N HIS A 49 10.83 -3.03 -4.29
CA HIS A 49 9.55 -2.55 -4.80
C HIS A 49 8.36 -3.27 -4.17
N LEU A 50 8.39 -4.61 -4.07
CA LEU A 50 7.32 -5.39 -3.44
C LEU A 50 7.16 -4.99 -1.97
N GLU A 51 8.27 -4.92 -1.24
CA GLU A 51 8.28 -4.59 0.18
C GLU A 51 7.78 -3.18 0.44
N LYS A 52 8.19 -2.20 -0.40
CA LYS A 52 7.78 -0.80 -0.30
C LYS A 52 6.26 -0.64 -0.29
N PHE A 53 5.56 -1.37 -1.16
CA PHE A 53 4.11 -1.26 -1.30
C PHE A 53 3.34 -2.33 -0.53
N SER A 54 4.02 -3.18 0.24
CA SER A 54 3.42 -4.36 0.88
C SER A 54 2.60 -5.17 -0.13
N LEU A 55 3.17 -5.47 -1.30
CA LEU A 55 2.40 -5.94 -2.45
C LEU A 55 1.73 -7.29 -2.18
N LEU A 56 0.52 -7.45 -2.69
CA LEU A 56 -0.23 -8.70 -2.63
C LEU A 56 0.24 -9.65 -3.72
N VAL A 57 0.62 -10.87 -3.33
CA VAL A 57 1.02 -11.93 -4.26
C VAL A 57 0.03 -13.08 -4.21
N PRO A 58 -0.37 -13.64 -5.36
CA PRO A 58 -1.32 -14.74 -5.39
C PRO A 58 -0.62 -16.02 -4.91
N ILE A 59 -1.21 -16.67 -3.93
CA ILE A 59 -0.77 -17.97 -3.45
C ILE A 59 -1.79 -19.00 -3.93
N LYS A 60 -1.30 -19.97 -4.68
CA LYS A 60 -2.06 -21.11 -5.20
C LYS A 60 -1.64 -22.37 -4.43
N ASN A 61 -2.52 -23.36 -4.34
CA ASN A 61 -2.18 -24.72 -3.94
C ASN A 61 -1.67 -24.90 -2.49
N LEU A 62 -2.33 -24.30 -1.49
CA LEU A 62 -2.14 -24.80 -0.10
C LEU A 62 -2.76 -26.18 0.11
N ASP A 63 -3.78 -26.52 -0.69
CA ASP A 63 -4.41 -27.83 -0.75
C ASP A 63 -4.65 -28.20 -2.22
N ILE A 64 -4.19 -29.39 -2.63
CA ILE A 64 -4.21 -29.91 -4.01
C ILE A 64 -5.66 -30.03 -4.54
N ASN A 65 -6.64 -30.06 -3.63
CA ASN A 65 -8.06 -30.25 -3.94
C ASN A 65 -8.88 -28.94 -4.01
N SER A 66 -8.24 -27.76 -3.93
CA SER A 66 -8.95 -26.47 -3.94
C SER A 66 -8.37 -25.49 -4.96
N ASP A 67 -9.20 -25.03 -5.90
CA ASP A 67 -8.88 -23.96 -6.87
C ASP A 67 -8.85 -22.55 -6.22
N THR A 68 -8.84 -22.48 -4.89
CA THR A 68 -8.91 -21.21 -4.17
C THR A 68 -7.55 -20.51 -4.16
N THR A 69 -7.48 -19.36 -4.83
CA THR A 69 -6.36 -18.43 -4.74
C THR A 69 -6.58 -17.47 -3.56
N PHE A 70 -5.57 -17.33 -2.71
CA PHE A 70 -5.53 -16.31 -1.66
C PHE A 70 -4.33 -15.38 -1.86
N TRP A 71 -4.23 -14.34 -1.04
CA TRP A 71 -3.21 -13.30 -1.20
C TRP A 71 -2.25 -13.28 0.00
N GLY A 72 -0.97 -13.48 -0.29
CA GLY A 72 0.13 -13.20 0.64
C GLY A 72 0.49 -11.72 0.63
N VAL A 73 1.10 -11.22 1.71
CA VAL A 73 1.62 -9.85 1.79
C VAL A 73 3.14 -9.89 1.83
N ILE A 74 3.78 -9.33 0.80
CA ILE A 74 5.25 -9.21 0.76
C ILE A 74 5.63 -7.87 1.35
N ASN A 75 6.24 -7.87 2.53
CA ASN A 75 6.69 -6.66 3.20
C ASN A 75 8.01 -6.89 3.95
N LYS A 76 8.71 -5.81 4.26
CA LYS A 76 10.02 -5.88 4.92
C LYS A 76 10.03 -6.58 6.28
N TYR A 77 8.91 -6.63 6.99
CA TYR A 77 8.85 -7.26 8.32
C TYR A 77 8.67 -8.77 8.23
N SER A 78 8.14 -9.31 7.13
CA SER A 78 7.99 -10.76 6.98
C SER A 78 9.24 -11.45 6.45
N ARG A 79 10.25 -10.70 6.01
CA ARG A 79 11.43 -11.26 5.36
C ARG A 79 12.21 -12.17 6.31
N VAL A 80 12.57 -13.34 5.82
CA VAL A 80 13.48 -14.27 6.50
C VAL A 80 14.81 -14.21 5.76
N ASP A 81 15.80 -13.54 6.35
CA ASP A 81 17.15 -13.48 5.81
C ASP A 81 17.88 -14.79 6.15
N GLU A 82 17.97 -15.71 5.19
CA GLU A 82 18.94 -16.80 5.28
C GLU A 82 20.30 -16.23 4.84
N ASN A 83 21.31 -16.30 5.72
CA ASN A 83 22.66 -15.72 5.55
C ASN A 83 23.47 -16.23 4.33
N ASN A 84 22.86 -16.88 3.34
CA ASN A 84 23.50 -17.31 2.11
C ASN A 84 22.96 -16.53 0.92
N SER A 85 23.73 -15.52 0.52
CA SER A 85 23.54 -14.61 -0.62
C SER A 85 23.56 -15.26 -2.01
N GLU A 86 23.48 -16.58 -2.11
CA GLU A 86 23.53 -17.30 -3.39
C GLU A 86 22.15 -17.64 -3.96
N ASN A 87 21.09 -17.58 -3.15
CA ASN A 87 19.75 -17.91 -3.62
C ASN A 87 18.99 -16.65 -4.06
N ARG A 88 18.63 -16.61 -5.35
CA ARG A 88 17.74 -15.63 -6.02
C ARG A 88 16.29 -15.67 -5.52
N ILE A 89 16.07 -16.25 -4.35
CA ILE A 89 14.78 -16.69 -3.84
C ILE A 89 14.61 -16.06 -2.46
N PHE A 90 13.49 -15.40 -2.25
CA PHE A 90 13.22 -14.67 -1.01
C PHE A 90 12.08 -15.34 -0.25
N LYS A 91 12.19 -15.39 1.08
CA LYS A 91 11.23 -16.05 1.95
C LYS A 91 10.52 -15.03 2.83
N TYR A 92 9.20 -15.14 2.92
CA TYR A 92 8.35 -14.24 3.69
C TYR A 92 7.38 -15.00 4.57
N ILE A 93 7.35 -14.68 5.87
CA ILE A 93 6.45 -15.31 6.83
C ILE A 93 5.03 -14.75 6.70
N ASP A 94 4.05 -15.65 6.66
CA ASP A 94 2.64 -15.35 6.92
C ASP A 94 2.18 -16.08 8.20
N PRO A 95 2.07 -15.36 9.34
CA PRO A 95 1.75 -15.96 10.64
C PRO A 95 0.33 -16.53 10.71
N LEU A 96 -0.62 -15.95 9.97
CA LEU A 96 -2.02 -16.39 9.98
C LEU A 96 -2.14 -17.81 9.41
N PHE A 97 -1.43 -18.07 8.32
CA PHE A 97 -1.43 -19.38 7.67
C PHE A 97 -0.35 -20.32 8.19
N SER A 98 0.53 -19.83 9.07
CA SER A 98 1.69 -20.58 9.54
C SER A 98 2.53 -21.12 8.38
N ILE A 99 2.83 -20.24 7.42
CA ILE A 99 3.65 -20.56 6.25
C ILE A 99 4.79 -19.57 6.03
N LYS A 100 5.81 -20.01 5.29
CA LYS A 100 6.76 -19.15 4.57
C LYS A 100 6.42 -19.21 3.08
N ILE A 101 6.24 -18.05 2.50
CA ILE A 101 6.03 -17.84 1.07
C ILE A 101 7.40 -17.66 0.45
N VAL A 102 7.77 -18.57 -0.44
CA VAL A 102 9.02 -18.52 -1.17
C VAL A 102 8.73 -17.92 -2.54
N ILE A 103 9.34 -16.79 -2.87
CA ILE A 103 9.02 -16.00 -4.07
C ILE A 103 10.28 -15.68 -4.87
N GLN A 104 10.13 -15.63 -6.19
CA GLN A 104 11.05 -14.97 -7.10
C GLN A 104 10.50 -13.55 -7.44
N PRO A 105 11.06 -12.48 -6.85
CA PRO A 105 10.52 -11.12 -6.98
C PRO A 105 10.40 -10.62 -8.42
N SER A 106 11.39 -10.90 -9.27
CA SER A 106 11.41 -10.41 -10.65
C SER A 106 10.29 -10.97 -11.53
N THR A 107 9.69 -12.11 -11.15
CA THR A 107 8.56 -12.73 -11.87
C THR A 107 7.25 -12.64 -11.11
N LEU A 108 7.26 -12.19 -9.84
CA LEU A 108 6.13 -12.26 -8.91
C LEU A 108 5.64 -13.70 -8.63
N GLU A 109 6.43 -14.70 -8.96
CA GLU A 109 6.02 -16.10 -8.84
C GLU A 109 6.32 -16.63 -7.45
N VAL A 110 5.28 -17.17 -6.79
CA VAL A 110 5.45 -18.01 -5.60
C VAL A 110 5.97 -19.37 -6.08
N VAL A 111 7.23 -19.65 -5.75
CA VAL A 111 7.94 -20.86 -6.19
C VAL A 111 7.74 -22.03 -5.24
N ASP A 112 7.54 -21.74 -3.95
CA ASP A 112 7.29 -22.76 -2.92
C ASP A 112 6.54 -22.17 -1.71
N ILE A 113 5.96 -23.05 -0.88
CA ILE A 113 5.30 -22.70 0.37
C ILE A 113 5.73 -23.71 1.45
N GLU A 114 6.48 -23.23 2.43
CA GLU A 114 6.93 -24.05 3.56
C GLU A 114 5.97 -23.87 4.74
N LYS A 115 5.51 -24.96 5.37
CA LYS A 115 4.80 -24.86 6.65
C LYS A 115 5.79 -24.54 7.77
N ILE A 116 5.38 -23.67 8.69
CA ILE A 116 6.18 -23.32 9.86
C ILE A 116 5.39 -23.51 11.15
N GLU A 117 6.11 -23.72 12.25
CA GLU A 117 5.52 -23.67 13.57
C GLU A 117 5.52 -22.21 14.06
N VAL A 118 4.32 -21.65 14.27
CA VAL A 118 4.18 -20.31 14.85
C VAL A 118 3.90 -20.46 16.35
N PRO A 119 4.71 -19.84 17.22
CA PRO A 119 4.47 -19.84 18.66
C PRO A 119 3.04 -19.42 18.98
N SER A 120 2.33 -20.28 19.71
CA SER A 120 0.89 -20.17 19.90
C SER A 120 0.47 -19.93 21.36
N LYS A 121 1.40 -20.08 22.30
CA LYS A 121 1.16 -20.12 23.75
C LYS A 121 1.74 -18.92 24.51
N SER A 122 2.45 -18.02 23.86
CA SER A 122 3.03 -16.86 24.52
C SER A 122 2.00 -15.75 24.72
N ARG A 123 2.30 -14.85 25.65
CA ARG A 123 1.49 -13.65 25.87
C ARG A 123 1.39 -12.83 24.58
N LEU A 124 2.50 -12.56 23.89
CA LEU A 124 2.49 -11.73 22.70
C LEU A 124 1.72 -12.39 21.54
N SER A 125 1.82 -13.72 21.38
CA SER A 125 1.05 -14.46 20.37
C SER A 125 -0.46 -14.34 20.59
N SER A 126 -0.94 -14.23 21.84
CA SER A 126 -2.36 -14.04 22.14
C SER A 126 -2.87 -12.67 21.64
N PHE A 127 -2.10 -11.60 21.82
CA PHE A 127 -2.43 -10.28 21.27
C PHE A 127 -2.43 -10.28 19.73
N ARG A 128 -1.43 -10.92 19.11
CA ARG A 128 -1.35 -11.05 17.66
C ARG A 128 -2.59 -11.75 17.10
N LYS A 129 -2.95 -12.92 17.64
CA LYS A 129 -4.11 -13.70 17.16
C LYS A 129 -5.43 -12.97 17.29
N GLU A 130 -5.67 -12.28 18.41
CA GLU A 130 -6.88 -11.48 18.58
C GLU A 130 -6.97 -10.35 17.55
N LEU A 131 -5.85 -9.68 17.24
CA LEU A 131 -5.80 -8.68 16.17
C LEU A 131 -6.07 -9.30 14.80
N GLU A 132 -5.41 -10.42 14.48
CA GLU A 132 -5.62 -11.15 13.23
C GLU A 132 -7.10 -11.47 13.03
N ASN A 133 -7.75 -12.07 14.04
CA ASN A 133 -9.15 -12.46 14.01
C ASN A 133 -10.10 -11.29 13.75
N LEU A 134 -9.82 -10.11 14.30
CA LEU A 134 -10.65 -8.92 14.09
C LEU A 134 -10.48 -8.30 12.70
N PHE A 135 -9.31 -8.45 12.08
CA PHE A 135 -9.02 -7.95 10.74
C PHE A 135 -9.23 -9.00 9.62
N LEU A 136 -9.73 -10.20 9.96
CA LEU A 136 -10.12 -11.21 8.98
C LEU A 136 -11.33 -10.72 8.17
N ASP A 137 -11.09 -10.44 6.89
CA ASP A 137 -12.15 -10.21 5.94
C ASP A 137 -13.00 -11.47 5.72
N THR A 138 -14.29 -11.31 5.41
CA THR A 138 -15.25 -12.39 5.17
C THR A 138 -14.80 -13.38 4.09
N GLN A 139 -14.16 -12.91 3.01
CA GLN A 139 -13.66 -13.81 1.95
C GLN A 139 -12.53 -14.71 2.46
N LEU A 140 -11.60 -14.13 3.23
CA LEU A 140 -10.50 -14.86 3.86
C LEU A 140 -11.00 -15.78 4.98
N LEU A 141 -11.98 -15.33 5.75
CA LEU A 141 -12.62 -16.08 6.82
C LEU A 141 -13.30 -17.34 6.29
N ASN A 142 -13.97 -17.26 5.14
CA ASN A 142 -14.59 -18.43 4.51
C ASN A 142 -13.54 -19.47 4.08
N PHE A 143 -12.38 -19.03 3.58
CA PHE A 143 -11.26 -19.90 3.25
C PHE A 143 -10.58 -20.53 4.48
N VAL A 144 -10.32 -19.73 5.52
CA VAL A 144 -9.75 -20.25 6.78
C VAL A 144 -10.67 -21.32 7.38
N LYS A 145 -11.99 -21.09 7.35
CA LYS A 145 -12.99 -22.06 7.80
C LYS A 145 -13.07 -23.33 6.95
N SER A 146 -12.81 -23.25 5.64
CA SER A 146 -12.83 -24.43 4.78
C SER A 146 -11.59 -25.31 4.96
N ASN A 147 -10.46 -24.73 5.34
CA ASN A 147 -9.16 -25.42 5.39
C ASN A 147 -8.71 -25.82 6.81
N HIS A 148 -9.36 -25.30 7.86
CA HIS A 148 -9.13 -25.72 9.25
C HIS A 148 -10.43 -26.06 9.99
N ILE A 149 -10.60 -27.34 10.30
CA ILE A 149 -11.45 -27.84 11.38
C ILE A 149 -10.75 -27.45 12.70
N ASN A 150 -11.50 -26.86 13.65
CA ASN A 150 -11.10 -26.35 14.98
C ASN A 150 -10.84 -24.84 15.12
N LEU A 151 -11.77 -24.00 14.64
CA LEU A 151 -12.18 -22.86 15.48
C LEU A 151 -13.23 -23.39 16.48
N GLU A 152 -12.78 -24.14 17.48
CA GLU A 152 -13.66 -24.56 18.58
C GLU A 152 -14.17 -23.32 19.31
N GLY A 153 -15.49 -23.19 19.38
CA GLY A 153 -16.18 -22.43 20.42
C GLY A 153 -16.20 -20.92 20.23
N LYS A 154 -17.12 -20.44 19.40
CA LYS A 154 -18.35 -19.74 19.85
C LYS A 154 -18.98 -19.03 18.66
N GLU A 155 -20.24 -19.36 18.40
CA GLU A 155 -21.16 -18.46 17.71
C GLU A 155 -21.40 -17.23 18.59
N GLU A 156 -20.45 -16.30 18.62
CA GLU A 156 -20.71 -14.98 19.16
C GLU A 156 -21.13 -14.06 18.01
N SER A 157 -22.39 -13.61 18.14
CA SER A 157 -23.08 -12.58 17.39
C SER A 157 -22.26 -11.83 16.36
N CYS A 158 -22.73 -11.87 15.11
CA CYS A 158 -22.46 -10.90 14.07
C CYS A 158 -22.70 -9.47 14.61
N PHE A 159 -21.72 -8.91 15.31
CA PHE A 159 -21.58 -7.47 15.43
C PHE A 159 -21.38 -6.95 14.02
N GLU A 160 -22.00 -5.83 13.67
CA GLU A 160 -21.78 -5.14 12.41
C GLU A 160 -20.28 -4.84 12.25
N LYS A 161 -19.57 -5.74 11.56
CA LYS A 161 -18.15 -5.68 11.29
C LYS A 161 -17.91 -4.68 10.16
N PHE A 162 -17.77 -3.40 10.50
CA PHE A 162 -17.18 -2.42 9.60
C PHE A 162 -15.66 -2.63 9.58
N ASP A 163 -15.19 -3.28 8.53
CA ASP A 163 -13.78 -3.54 8.21
C ASP A 163 -13.47 -2.85 6.87
N PHE A 164 -12.31 -3.07 6.25
CA PHE A 164 -11.95 -2.65 4.88
C PHE A 164 -12.97 -3.00 3.76
N LYS A 165 -14.16 -3.50 4.10
CA LYS A 165 -15.32 -3.87 3.29
C LYS A 165 -15.92 -2.71 2.50
N ASP A 166 -15.80 -1.49 2.99
CA ASP A 166 -16.32 -0.30 2.30
C ASP A 166 -15.38 0.23 1.20
N PHE A 167 -14.13 -0.22 1.21
CA PHE A 167 -13.28 -0.09 0.03
C PHE A 167 -13.75 -1.14 -0.99
N LYS A 168 -14.35 -0.69 -2.10
CA LYS A 168 -14.65 -1.53 -3.28
C LYS A 168 -13.35 -1.94 -4.00
N VAL A 169 -12.44 -2.59 -3.29
CA VAL A 169 -11.13 -3.02 -3.76
C VAL A 169 -11.08 -4.55 -3.68
N PRO A 170 -10.83 -5.23 -4.80
CA PRO A 170 -10.97 -6.69 -4.89
C PRO A 170 -9.86 -7.44 -4.14
N LEU A 171 -8.68 -6.84 -3.96
CA LEU A 171 -7.54 -7.47 -3.30
C LEU A 171 -7.25 -6.75 -1.99
N ARG A 172 -7.37 -7.45 -0.87
CA ARG A 172 -7.04 -6.92 0.45
C ARG A 172 -6.56 -8.01 1.40
N ARG A 173 -5.63 -7.65 2.27
CA ARG A 173 -5.07 -8.53 3.29
C ARG A 173 -4.50 -7.73 4.44
N THR A 174 -4.73 -8.21 5.66
CA THR A 174 -4.09 -7.70 6.87
C THR A 174 -3.27 -8.81 7.50
N VAL A 175 -1.99 -8.57 7.75
CA VAL A 175 -1.08 -9.49 8.46
C VAL A 175 -0.60 -8.83 9.73
N VAL A 176 -0.42 -9.62 10.80
CA VAL A 176 0.05 -9.12 12.08
C VAL A 176 1.30 -9.90 12.47
N TYR A 177 2.37 -9.19 12.78
CA TYR A 177 3.65 -9.74 13.21
C TYR A 177 3.88 -9.44 14.68
N ASP A 178 4.66 -10.31 15.31
CA ASP A 178 5.13 -10.12 16.67
C ASP A 178 6.63 -10.38 16.78
N SER A 179 7.27 -9.76 17.78
CA SER A 179 8.72 -9.83 17.96
C SER A 179 9.23 -11.16 18.51
N GLU A 180 8.37 -12.10 18.88
CA GLU A 180 8.82 -13.45 19.21
C GLU A 180 8.97 -14.31 17.96
N LEU A 181 8.08 -14.10 16.98
CA LEU A 181 8.17 -14.75 15.67
C LEU A 181 9.24 -14.11 14.78
N ILE A 182 9.39 -12.78 14.84
CA ILE A 182 10.34 -12.02 14.01
C ILE A 182 11.10 -11.04 14.91
N PRO A 183 12.20 -11.46 15.55
CA PRO A 183 12.95 -10.64 16.50
C PRO A 183 13.37 -9.27 15.96
N GLU A 184 13.67 -9.18 14.67
CA GLU A 184 14.18 -8.00 13.97
C GLU A 184 13.20 -6.82 13.96
N ILE A 185 11.90 -7.07 14.20
CA ILE A 185 10.90 -5.98 14.24
C ILE A 185 10.99 -5.16 15.54
N SER A 186 11.62 -5.72 16.57
CA SER A 186 11.84 -5.03 17.84
C SER A 186 13.08 -4.15 17.79
N GLN A 187 12.97 -2.95 18.36
CA GLN A 187 14.13 -2.11 18.66
C GLN A 187 14.53 -2.36 20.11
N GLY A 188 15.58 -3.16 20.30
CA GLY A 188 16.07 -3.56 21.62
C GLY A 188 15.37 -4.82 22.14
N LYS A 189 15.02 -4.85 23.43
CA LYS A 189 14.37 -6.00 24.10
C LYS A 189 12.85 -5.82 24.28
N LYS A 190 12.22 -4.97 23.47
CA LYS A 190 10.80 -4.64 23.61
C LYS A 190 9.91 -5.66 22.92
N GLU A 191 8.85 -6.10 23.61
CA GLU A 191 7.76 -6.81 22.94
C GLU A 191 7.11 -5.85 21.93
N THR A 192 6.99 -6.26 20.67
CA THR A 192 6.52 -5.40 19.58
C THR A 192 5.47 -6.13 18.75
N LEU A 193 4.42 -5.40 18.36
CA LEU A 193 3.43 -5.84 17.37
C LEU A 193 3.49 -4.93 16.15
N ILE A 194 3.34 -5.52 14.96
CA ILE A 194 3.21 -4.78 13.71
C ILE A 194 2.00 -5.28 12.96
N ILE A 195 1.10 -4.37 12.59
CA ILE A 195 -0.01 -4.65 11.69
C ILE A 195 0.35 -4.06 10.33
N VAL A 196 0.29 -4.88 9.28
CA VAL A 196 0.40 -4.42 7.89
C VAL A 196 -0.92 -4.70 7.19
N ARG A 197 -1.58 -3.64 6.70
CA ARG A 197 -2.80 -3.74 5.88
C ARG A 197 -2.45 -3.32 4.46
N SER A 198 -2.73 -4.18 3.50
CA SER A 198 -2.49 -3.90 2.09
C SER A 198 -3.79 -4.12 1.30
N SER A 199 -4.09 -3.22 0.39
CA SER A 199 -5.12 -3.41 -0.61
C SER A 199 -4.66 -2.89 -1.96
N ALA A 200 -5.08 -3.58 -3.01
CA ALA A 200 -4.66 -3.30 -4.37
C ALA A 200 -5.81 -3.48 -5.36
N ASN A 201 -5.86 -2.59 -6.34
CA ASN A 201 -6.71 -2.70 -7.51
C ASN A 201 -5.81 -2.66 -8.75
N LEU A 202 -5.43 -3.84 -9.23
CA LEU A 202 -4.49 -4.00 -10.33
C LEU A 202 -5.28 -4.32 -11.61
N LYS A 203 -5.71 -3.30 -12.34
CA LYS A 203 -6.38 -3.46 -13.64
C LYS A 203 -5.37 -3.24 -14.76
N TYR A 204 -4.52 -4.24 -14.96
CA TYR A 204 -3.47 -4.20 -15.98
C TYR A 204 -4.03 -3.96 -17.39
N CYS A 205 -5.16 -4.59 -17.75
CA CYS A 205 -5.80 -4.40 -19.06
C CYS A 205 -6.34 -2.97 -19.29
N SER A 206 -6.61 -2.23 -18.22
CA SER A 206 -7.13 -0.86 -18.30
C SER A 206 -6.08 0.16 -17.85
N ASN A 207 -4.79 -0.20 -17.83
CA ASN A 207 -3.69 0.71 -17.50
C ASN A 207 -3.91 1.54 -16.21
N LYS A 208 -4.63 0.96 -15.25
CA LYS A 208 -5.01 1.60 -13.99
C LYS A 208 -4.59 0.72 -12.85
N THR A 209 -3.76 1.27 -11.97
CA THR A 209 -3.40 0.60 -10.72
C THR A 209 -3.67 1.51 -9.54
N GLY A 210 -3.98 0.90 -8.41
CA GLY A 210 -4.14 1.59 -7.14
C GLY A 210 -3.67 0.69 -6.03
N SER A 211 -2.87 1.22 -5.12
CA SER A 211 -2.57 0.58 -3.85
C SER A 211 -2.89 1.49 -2.69
N TRP A 212 -3.30 0.87 -1.60
CA TRP A 212 -3.31 1.44 -0.28
C TRP A 212 -2.53 0.48 0.60
N HIS A 213 -1.53 0.97 1.32
CA HIS A 213 -0.94 0.21 2.41
C HIS A 213 -0.81 1.07 3.65
N SER A 214 -1.10 0.46 4.79
CA SER A 214 -0.91 1.04 6.10
C SER A 214 -0.15 0.08 6.99
N GLU A 215 0.71 0.67 7.81
CA GLU A 215 1.49 -0.07 8.77
C GLU A 215 1.32 0.58 10.12
N TRP A 216 1.13 -0.22 11.15
CA TRP A 216 0.94 0.22 12.53
C TRP A 216 1.90 -0.55 13.40
N LYS A 217 2.76 0.15 14.13
CA LYS A 217 3.70 -0.42 15.09
C LYS A 217 3.25 -0.09 16.51
N PHE A 218 3.31 -1.09 17.37
CA PHE A 218 3.07 -0.95 18.80
C PHE A 218 4.22 -1.57 19.57
N GLU A 219 4.80 -0.81 20.47
CA GLU A 219 5.81 -1.30 21.41
C GLU A 219 5.18 -1.39 22.80
N PHE A 220 5.29 -2.54 23.44
CA PHE A 220 4.85 -2.65 24.81
C PHE A 220 5.77 -1.83 25.73
N PRO A 221 5.20 -1.11 26.70
CA PRO A 221 5.97 -0.33 27.66
C PRO A 221 6.80 -1.25 28.55
N GLU A 222 8.10 -0.95 28.68
CA GLU A 222 9.02 -1.72 29.54
C GLU A 222 8.78 -1.45 31.03
N ASN A 223 8.25 -0.27 31.36
CA ASN A 223 8.05 0.18 32.73
C ASN A 223 6.57 0.51 33.00
N SER A 224 6.06 0.08 34.16
CA SER A 224 4.70 0.36 34.64
C SER A 224 4.38 1.84 34.87
N LEU A 225 5.38 2.72 34.77
CA LEU A 225 5.23 4.17 34.86
C LEU A 225 4.66 4.79 33.57
N GLN A 226 4.87 4.16 32.41
CA GLN A 226 4.20 4.58 31.18
C GLN A 226 2.73 4.19 31.26
N LYS A 227 1.84 5.19 31.20
CA LYS A 227 0.38 4.99 31.24
C LYS A 227 -0.28 5.07 29.87
N GLU A 228 0.51 5.25 28.82
CA GLU A 228 0.04 5.38 27.44
C GLU A 228 0.32 4.09 26.68
N LEU A 229 -0.62 3.74 25.79
CA LEU A 229 -0.49 2.62 24.87
C LEU A 229 -0.67 3.20 23.47
N ILE A 230 0.42 3.29 22.72
CA ILE A 230 0.47 4.08 21.49
C ILE A 230 0.75 3.18 20.28
N TRP A 231 -0.13 3.27 19.29
CA TRP A 231 0.19 2.85 17.93
C TRP A 231 0.82 4.02 17.16
N ILE A 232 1.93 3.74 16.50
CA ILE A 232 2.58 4.63 15.54
C ILE A 232 2.33 4.07 14.15
N GLY A 233 1.57 4.80 13.35
CA GLY A 233 1.12 4.43 12.03
C GLY A 233 1.83 5.17 10.91
N ARG A 234 1.83 4.55 9.74
CA ARG A 234 2.10 5.21 8.46
C ARG A 234 1.13 4.69 7.41
N ILE A 235 0.72 5.56 6.51
CA ILE A 235 -0.18 5.25 5.40
C ILE A 235 0.46 5.76 4.13
N TYR A 236 0.40 4.94 3.09
CA TYR A 236 0.81 5.33 1.76
C TYR A 236 -0.21 4.83 0.73
N ILE A 237 -0.50 5.70 -0.23
CA ILE A 237 -1.49 5.49 -1.28
C ILE A 237 -0.86 5.87 -2.59
N HIS A 238 -0.99 5.01 -3.60
CA HIS A 238 -0.54 5.31 -4.95
C HIS A 238 -1.58 4.85 -5.95
N SER A 239 -2.19 5.80 -6.64
CA SER A 239 -3.02 5.54 -7.81
C SER A 239 -2.29 5.98 -9.07
N TYR A 240 -2.38 5.18 -10.12
CA TYR A 240 -1.81 5.38 -11.42
C TYR A 240 -2.87 5.12 -12.50
N ASN A 241 -2.92 5.99 -13.50
CA ASN A 241 -3.77 5.84 -14.67
C ASN A 241 -3.03 6.34 -15.92
N SER A 242 -2.90 5.45 -16.90
CA SER A 242 -2.31 5.76 -18.21
C SER A 242 -3.17 5.48 -19.44
N GLU A 243 -4.49 5.31 -19.28
CA GLU A 243 -5.39 5.15 -20.44
C GLU A 243 -5.38 6.34 -21.42
N SER A 244 -5.08 7.55 -20.95
CA SER A 244 -5.10 8.77 -21.78
C SER A 244 -4.08 9.82 -21.32
N GLY A 245 -2.91 9.36 -20.88
CA GLY A 245 -1.85 10.22 -20.36
C GLY A 245 -1.00 9.47 -19.35
N ASN A 246 -0.34 10.20 -18.45
CA ASN A 246 0.30 9.62 -17.29
C ASN A 246 -0.10 10.44 -16.05
N SER A 247 -0.99 9.89 -15.24
CA SER A 247 -1.49 10.56 -14.04
C SER A 247 -1.28 9.70 -12.81
N HIS A 248 -0.76 10.33 -11.76
CA HIS A 248 -0.53 9.69 -10.48
C HIS A 248 -1.14 10.51 -9.35
N LEU A 249 -1.68 9.81 -8.36
CA LEU A 249 -1.90 10.33 -7.02
C LEU A 249 -0.96 9.57 -6.09
N VAL A 250 -0.02 10.28 -5.47
CA VAL A 250 0.87 9.73 -4.44
C VAL A 250 0.59 10.47 -3.14
N TYR A 251 0.27 9.72 -2.10
CA TYR A 251 0.01 10.27 -0.78
C TYR A 251 0.79 9.46 0.26
N LYS A 252 1.53 10.16 1.12
CA LYS A 252 2.33 9.56 2.20
C LYS A 252 2.02 10.32 3.49
N TYR A 253 1.65 9.60 4.53
CA TYR A 253 1.44 10.17 5.87
C TYR A 253 2.11 9.29 6.91
N GLU A 254 3.17 9.81 7.54
CA GLU A 254 3.97 9.11 8.55
C GLU A 254 3.70 9.67 9.95
N ASN A 255 4.12 8.92 10.97
CA ASN A 255 4.02 9.29 12.38
C ASN A 255 2.56 9.57 12.84
N ILE A 256 1.63 8.74 12.39
CA ILE A 256 0.23 8.80 12.80
C ILE A 256 0.11 8.19 14.19
N ILE A 257 -0.18 9.01 15.20
CA ILE A 257 -0.26 8.55 16.59
C ILE A 257 -1.71 8.22 16.96
N ILE A 258 -1.91 7.05 17.56
CA ILE A 258 -3.18 6.64 18.18
C ILE A 258 -2.90 6.17 19.60
N ASN A 259 -3.44 6.87 20.60
CA ASN A 259 -3.50 6.38 21.97
C ASN A 259 -4.77 5.55 22.16
N ILE A 260 -4.63 4.30 22.60
CA ILE A 260 -5.76 3.39 22.80
C ILE A 260 -6.35 3.43 24.22
N VAL A 261 -5.63 4.05 25.17
CA VAL A 261 -6.11 4.30 26.53
C VAL A 261 -7.17 5.40 26.51
N SER A 262 -8.22 5.23 27.31
CA SER A 262 -9.33 6.20 27.42
C SER A 262 -10.03 6.07 28.77
N ASP A 263 -10.97 6.96 29.05
CA ASP A 263 -11.78 6.88 30.29
C ASP A 263 -12.55 5.56 30.42
N GLN A 264 -12.84 4.89 29.30
CA GLN A 264 -13.55 3.60 29.27
C GLN A 264 -12.63 2.38 29.45
N TYR A 265 -11.35 2.51 29.10
CA TYR A 265 -10.40 1.41 29.10
C TYR A 265 -9.05 1.89 29.62
N SER A 266 -8.71 1.43 30.82
CA SER A 266 -7.45 1.77 31.45
C SER A 266 -6.28 0.97 30.85
N PHE A 267 -5.08 1.50 31.02
CA PHE A 267 -3.82 0.83 30.67
C PHE A 267 -3.76 -0.63 31.16
N ASN A 268 -4.06 -0.84 32.45
CA ASN A 268 -3.91 -2.14 33.10
C ASN A 268 -4.89 -3.18 32.56
N GLU A 269 -6.09 -2.75 32.14
CA GLU A 269 -7.08 -3.63 31.54
C GLU A 269 -6.62 -4.06 30.14
N LEU A 270 -6.18 -3.11 29.31
CA LEU A 270 -5.76 -3.38 27.93
C LEU A 270 -4.50 -4.26 27.86
N ILE A 271 -3.53 -4.08 28.76
CA ILE A 271 -2.29 -4.87 28.78
C ILE A 271 -2.49 -6.32 29.27
N LYS A 272 -3.60 -6.59 29.97
CA LYS A 272 -3.94 -7.92 30.52
C LYS A 272 -4.96 -8.68 29.68
N ASP A 273 -5.76 -7.97 28.88
CA ASP A 273 -6.85 -8.54 28.10
C ASP A 273 -6.58 -8.36 26.59
N PRO A 274 -6.02 -9.38 25.93
CA PRO A 274 -5.75 -9.37 24.49
C PRO A 274 -6.96 -9.02 23.64
N SER A 275 -8.16 -9.48 24.02
CA SER A 275 -9.37 -9.28 23.23
C SER A 275 -9.84 -7.83 23.29
N LYS A 276 -9.85 -7.22 24.49
CA LYS A 276 -10.14 -5.79 24.65
C LYS A 276 -9.12 -4.92 23.94
N PHE A 277 -7.83 -5.24 24.07
CA PHE A 277 -6.76 -4.53 23.36
C PHE A 277 -6.96 -4.56 21.85
N ALA A 278 -7.22 -5.75 21.31
CA ALA A 278 -7.39 -5.94 19.87
C ALA A 278 -8.64 -5.22 19.36
N SER A 279 -9.76 -5.34 20.07
CA SER A 279 -11.03 -4.65 19.74
C SER A 279 -10.86 -3.13 19.70
N ARG A 280 -10.22 -2.58 20.73
CA ARG A 280 -9.96 -1.14 20.81
C ARG A 280 -8.99 -0.67 19.74
N SER A 281 -7.90 -1.40 19.52
CA SER A 281 -6.89 -1.09 18.51
C SER A 281 -7.48 -1.12 17.10
N SER A 282 -8.19 -2.19 16.74
CA SER A 282 -8.82 -2.35 15.43
C SER A 282 -9.81 -1.23 15.13
N LYS A 283 -10.65 -0.87 16.11
CA LYS A 283 -11.61 0.24 15.98
C LYS A 283 -10.90 1.57 15.72
N LEU A 284 -9.94 1.95 16.58
CA LEU A 284 -9.28 3.25 16.47
C LEU A 284 -8.42 3.38 15.21
N ILE A 285 -7.71 2.31 14.82
CA ILE A 285 -6.97 2.24 13.56
C ILE A 285 -7.92 2.47 12.38
N SER A 286 -9.02 1.73 12.32
CA SER A 286 -9.97 1.82 11.22
C SER A 286 -10.67 3.20 11.16
N GLU A 287 -11.01 3.79 12.32
CA GLU A 287 -11.54 5.16 12.39
C GLU A 287 -10.52 6.19 11.89
N LYS A 288 -9.24 6.04 12.26
CA LYS A 288 -8.18 6.94 11.81
C LYS A 288 -7.93 6.85 10.31
N GLU A 289 -7.89 5.64 9.76
CA GLU A 289 -7.75 5.40 8.32
C GLU A 289 -8.92 6.00 7.54
N ARG A 290 -10.15 5.83 8.03
CA ARG A 290 -11.36 6.43 7.44
C ARG A 290 -11.31 7.96 7.45
N LEU A 291 -10.88 8.55 8.56
CA LEU A 291 -10.72 10.01 8.64
C LEU A 291 -9.71 10.51 7.62
N ILE A 292 -8.59 9.81 7.45
CA ILE A 292 -7.55 10.17 6.48
C ILE A 292 -8.08 10.03 5.05
N GLN A 293 -8.80 8.94 4.74
CA GLN A 293 -9.45 8.76 3.44
C GLN A 293 -10.45 9.87 3.15
N SER A 294 -11.31 10.23 4.10
CA SER A 294 -12.29 11.31 3.94
C SER A 294 -11.59 12.63 3.64
N LYS A 295 -10.55 12.98 4.42
CA LYS A 295 -9.77 14.20 4.20
C LYS A 295 -9.10 14.22 2.82
N LEU A 296 -8.59 13.08 2.35
CA LEU A 296 -7.99 12.98 1.03
C LEU A 296 -9.03 13.20 -0.07
N ASN A 297 -10.22 12.62 0.06
CA ASN A 297 -11.32 12.82 -0.88
C ASN A 297 -11.76 14.30 -0.92
N ASP A 298 -11.90 14.93 0.24
CA ASP A 298 -12.24 16.35 0.35
C ASP A 298 -11.15 17.22 -0.29
N PHE A 299 -9.88 16.89 -0.06
CA PHE A 299 -8.75 17.58 -0.66
C PHE A 299 -8.76 17.47 -2.20
N VAL A 300 -8.95 16.28 -2.75
CA VAL A 300 -9.02 16.06 -4.21
C VAL A 300 -10.21 16.79 -4.83
N SER A 301 -11.36 16.76 -4.17
CA SER A 301 -12.56 17.50 -4.61
C SER A 301 -12.32 19.02 -4.61
N ASN A 302 -11.74 19.54 -3.53
CA ASN A 302 -11.36 20.96 -3.42
C ASN A 302 -10.33 21.35 -4.48
N PHE A 303 -9.34 20.49 -4.74
CA PHE A 303 -8.33 20.73 -5.77
C PHE A 303 -8.93 20.85 -7.16
N LYS A 304 -9.81 19.93 -7.54
CA LYS A 304 -10.56 19.99 -8.80
C LYS A 304 -11.42 21.25 -8.91
N ASN A 305 -12.12 21.60 -7.83
CA ASN A 305 -13.15 22.65 -7.89
C ASN A 305 -12.60 24.07 -7.73
N VAL A 306 -11.50 24.25 -7.01
CA VAL A 306 -10.92 25.56 -6.69
C VAL A 306 -9.59 25.78 -7.41
N TYR A 307 -8.62 24.89 -7.25
CA TYR A 307 -7.26 25.14 -7.75
C TYR A 307 -7.16 24.95 -9.27
N ILE A 308 -7.72 23.88 -9.83
CA ILE A 308 -7.69 23.65 -11.29
C ILE A 308 -8.39 24.77 -12.05
N LYS A 309 -9.54 25.27 -11.55
CA LYS A 309 -10.27 26.36 -12.20
C LYS A 309 -9.52 27.70 -12.19
N LYS A 310 -8.61 27.90 -11.23
CA LYS A 310 -7.73 29.09 -11.18
C LYS A 310 -6.59 29.02 -12.19
N LEU A 311 -6.11 27.81 -12.53
CA LEU A 311 -5.04 27.63 -13.52
C LEU A 311 -5.51 27.92 -14.93
N ARG A 312 -6.65 27.33 -15.32
CA ARG A 312 -7.25 27.55 -16.63
C ARG A 312 -8.75 27.53 -16.52
N ARG A 313 -9.38 28.61 -16.99
CA ARG A 313 -10.83 28.67 -17.08
C ARG A 313 -11.32 27.73 -18.19
N ILE A 314 -12.43 27.04 -17.94
CA ILE A 314 -13.10 26.22 -18.97
C ILE A 314 -13.66 27.10 -20.09
N LEU A 315 -14.15 28.29 -19.73
CA LEU A 315 -14.59 29.34 -20.63
C LEU A 315 -13.95 30.68 -20.23
N PRO A 316 -13.80 31.66 -21.15
CA PRO A 316 -13.36 33.00 -20.82
C PRO A 316 -14.26 33.70 -19.77
N ILE A 317 -13.88 34.91 -19.34
CA ILE A 317 -14.68 35.71 -18.37
C ILE A 317 -16.08 35.95 -18.92
N ASN A 318 -16.15 36.34 -20.18
CA ASN A 318 -17.37 36.23 -20.96
C ASN A 318 -17.59 34.74 -21.29
N PRO A 319 -18.69 34.08 -20.91
CA PRO A 319 -18.92 32.64 -21.10
C PRO A 319 -19.20 32.26 -22.58
N ILE A 320 -18.53 32.92 -23.52
CA ILE A 320 -18.59 32.70 -24.95
C ILE A 320 -17.22 32.19 -25.39
N LYS A 321 -17.19 31.24 -26.33
CA LYS A 321 -15.93 30.78 -26.92
C LYS A 321 -15.20 31.96 -27.56
N PHE A 322 -13.87 31.92 -27.52
CA PHE A 322 -13.06 32.96 -28.14
C PHE A 322 -13.38 33.04 -29.64
N ASP A 323 -13.77 34.23 -30.09
CA ASP A 323 -14.03 34.50 -31.50
C ASP A 323 -12.72 34.85 -32.21
N TRP A 324 -12.16 33.87 -32.91
CA TRP A 324 -10.94 34.08 -33.69
C TRP A 324 -11.14 35.03 -34.87
N GLY A 325 -12.33 35.05 -35.48
CA GLY A 325 -12.61 35.85 -36.67
C GLY A 325 -12.73 37.34 -36.37
N GLY A 326 -13.52 37.70 -35.36
CA GLY A 326 -13.66 39.09 -34.92
C GLY A 326 -12.35 39.69 -34.40
N GLN A 327 -11.48 38.88 -33.78
CA GLN A 327 -10.17 39.34 -33.29
C GLN A 327 -9.15 39.51 -34.42
N TYR A 328 -9.13 38.61 -35.41
CA TYR A 328 -8.24 38.76 -36.56
C TYR A 328 -8.59 39.98 -37.42
N ASN A 329 -9.89 40.22 -37.68
CA ASN A 329 -10.34 41.35 -38.48
C ASN A 329 -10.07 42.70 -37.77
N SER A 330 -10.27 42.78 -36.46
CA SER A 330 -9.95 44.00 -35.69
C SER A 330 -8.45 44.32 -35.59
N LEU A 331 -7.58 43.31 -35.69
CA LEU A 331 -6.12 43.51 -35.80
C LEU A 331 -5.69 43.94 -37.22
N GLN A 332 -6.39 43.48 -38.27
CA GLN A 332 -6.15 43.96 -39.63
C GLN A 332 -6.60 45.42 -39.81
N ASP A 333 -7.70 45.83 -39.19
CA ASP A 333 -8.20 47.21 -39.27
C ASP A 333 -7.20 48.22 -38.69
N THR A 334 -6.51 47.90 -37.59
CA THR A 334 -5.50 48.79 -36.99
C THR A 334 -4.22 48.90 -37.84
N LEU A 335 -3.83 47.84 -38.55
CA LEU A 335 -2.72 47.89 -39.51
C LEU A 335 -3.11 48.64 -40.79
N ASN A 336 -4.33 48.46 -41.29
CA ASN A 336 -4.83 49.15 -42.48
C ASN A 336 -5.05 50.65 -42.25
N GLU A 337 -5.50 51.08 -41.08
CA GLU A 337 -5.61 52.51 -40.73
C GLU A 337 -4.24 53.21 -40.64
N SER A 338 -3.19 52.50 -40.21
CA SER A 338 -1.81 53.04 -40.20
C SER A 338 -1.17 53.15 -41.60
N ILE A 339 -1.68 52.39 -42.57
CA ILE A 339 -1.23 52.44 -43.97
C ILE A 339 -1.99 53.53 -44.74
N LEU A 340 -3.29 53.73 -44.45
CA LEU A 340 -4.11 54.75 -45.09
C LEU A 340 -3.81 56.19 -44.60
N THR A 341 -3.25 56.36 -43.40
CA THR A 341 -2.80 57.67 -42.91
C THR A 341 -1.46 58.12 -43.49
N ASN A 342 -0.68 57.21 -44.08
CA ASN A 342 0.61 57.51 -44.72
C ASN A 342 0.55 57.66 -46.25
N THR A 343 -0.61 57.53 -46.87
CA THR A 343 -0.78 57.63 -48.34
C THR A 343 -1.59 58.82 -48.82
N ASN A 344 -1.79 59.85 -47.99
CA ASN A 344 -2.14 61.18 -48.48
C ASN A 344 -0.87 61.86 -49.06
N PHE A 345 -0.46 61.40 -50.25
CA PHE A 345 0.33 62.25 -51.13
C PHE A 345 -0.62 63.33 -51.66
N GLU A 346 -0.43 64.56 -51.18
CA GLU A 346 -1.05 65.76 -51.73
C GLU A 346 -0.80 65.81 -53.25
N SER A 347 -1.89 66.07 -53.97
CA SER A 347 -1.99 66.20 -55.43
C SER A 347 -1.12 67.31 -56.01
#